data_AF-A0A7S1N4C1-F1
#
_entry.id   AF-A0A7S1N4C1-F1
#
_cell.length_a   1.000
_cell.length_b   1.000
_cell.length_c   1.000
_cell.angle_alpha   90.00
_cell.angle_beta   90.00
_cell.angle_gamma   90.00
#
_symmetry.space_group_name_H-M   'P 1'
#
loop_
_entity.id
_entity.type
_entity.pdbx_description
1 polymer ?
#
loop_
_entity_poly.entity_id
_entity_poly.type
_entity_poly.pdbx_seq_one_letter_code
_entity_poly.pdbx_strand_id
1 'polypeptide(L)'
;GAAPEDSEAFEACGSPGEVANDPTLGNMYHNAIARKTRLNNHYGLDYYPLWDWQSAQVLWLNVAVSAADQLRQRVAWVLSEILVISTAGVELFDHTEPWATYYDIFVRNAFGNYRDVLREVTYSSMMGQFLTYHRNKAYAESKSYPDENFAREIMQLFSIGLWQLGDDGAPF
;
A
#
# COMPACT_ATOMS: atom_id res chain seq x y z
N GLY A 1 -4.66 32.31 -1.39
CA GLY A 1 -4.58 32.81 0.00
C GLY A 1 -3.43 32.10 0.66
N ALA A 2 -2.60 32.82 1.39
CA ALA A 2 -1.39 32.30 2.02
C ALA A 2 -1.71 31.13 2.96
N ALA A 3 -0.94 30.05 2.86
CA ALA A 3 -0.95 28.97 3.84
C ALA A 3 -0.41 29.51 5.18
N PRO A 4 -1.05 29.20 6.32
CA PRO A 4 -0.57 29.64 7.63
C PRO A 4 0.76 28.94 7.97
N GLU A 5 1.64 29.71 8.61
CA GLU A 5 3.08 29.47 8.70
C GLU A 5 3.53 28.47 9.79
N ASP A 6 2.64 27.69 10.43
CA ASP A 6 2.99 26.92 11.64
C ASP A 6 2.33 25.53 11.79
N SER A 7 2.04 24.82 10.70
CA SER A 7 1.69 23.40 10.77
C SER A 7 2.25 22.62 9.59
N GLU A 8 3.32 21.86 9.82
CA GLU A 8 3.86 20.82 8.92
C GLU A 8 2.89 19.62 8.80
N ALA A 9 1.60 19.89 8.59
CA ALA A 9 0.59 18.88 8.31
C ALA A 9 0.31 18.90 6.81
N PHE A 10 0.69 17.82 6.13
CA PHE A 10 0.52 17.68 4.69
C PHE A 10 -0.82 17.01 4.37
N GLU A 11 -1.50 17.53 3.36
CA GLU A 11 -2.71 16.93 2.79
C GLU A 11 -2.30 15.73 1.92
N ALA A 12 -2.64 14.52 2.34
CA ALA A 12 -2.56 13.35 1.47
C ALA A 12 -3.79 13.37 0.53
N CYS A 13 -3.56 13.44 -0.78
CA CYS A 13 -4.63 13.37 -1.75
C CYS A 13 -5.14 11.92 -1.88
N GLY A 14 -6.46 11.75 -2.03
CA GLY A 14 -7.04 10.44 -2.32
C GLY A 14 -6.58 9.89 -3.68
N SER A 15 -6.71 8.58 -3.83
CA SER A 15 -6.30 7.87 -5.05
C SER A 15 -7.23 8.18 -6.24
N PRO A 16 -6.78 8.07 -7.50
CA PRO A 16 -7.63 8.32 -8.66
C PRO A 16 -8.87 7.42 -8.69
N GLY A 17 -10.06 8.04 -8.75
CA GLY A 17 -11.35 7.34 -8.79
C GLY A 17 -11.97 7.05 -7.42
N GLU A 18 -11.27 7.39 -6.35
CA GLU A 18 -11.82 7.49 -5.00
C GLU A 18 -12.73 8.71 -4.87
N VAL A 19 -13.62 8.69 -3.87
CA VAL A 19 -14.41 9.89 -3.53
C VAL A 19 -13.47 11.00 -3.11
N ALA A 20 -13.51 12.11 -3.86
CA ALA A 20 -12.65 13.25 -3.59
C ALA A 20 -12.87 13.78 -2.17
N ASN A 21 -11.76 14.12 -1.53
CA ASN A 21 -11.75 14.78 -0.24
C ASN A 21 -12.46 16.13 -0.37
N ASP A 22 -13.49 16.42 0.44
CA ASP A 22 -14.14 17.74 0.42
C ASP A 22 -13.29 18.75 1.21
N PRO A 23 -12.59 19.69 0.56
CA PRO A 23 -11.67 20.60 1.25
C PRO A 23 -12.37 21.51 2.27
N THR A 24 -13.71 21.64 2.20
CA THR A 24 -14.50 22.45 3.15
C THR A 24 -14.81 21.73 4.45
N LEU A 25 -14.78 20.39 4.46
CA LEU A 25 -14.99 19.56 5.64
C LEU A 25 -13.72 19.40 6.49
N GLY A 26 -12.59 19.90 6.00
CA GLY A 26 -11.31 19.88 6.71
C GLY A 26 -10.79 18.47 6.90
N ASN A 27 -10.24 17.88 5.83
CA ASN A 27 -9.66 16.54 5.89
C ASN A 27 -8.15 16.60 5.61
N MET A 28 -7.48 17.37 6.47
CA MET A 28 -6.05 17.21 6.69
C MET A 28 -5.88 15.93 7.50
N TYR A 29 -5.55 14.81 6.85
CA TYR A 29 -5.05 13.66 7.59
C TYR A 29 -3.67 14.04 8.14
N HIS A 30 -3.60 14.32 9.44
CA HIS A 30 -2.33 14.70 10.05
C HIS A 30 -1.40 13.49 10.10
N ASN A 31 -0.50 13.39 9.12
CA ASN A 31 0.48 12.31 9.04
C ASN A 31 1.82 12.77 9.63
N ALA A 32 2.34 12.01 10.59
CA ALA A 32 3.73 12.17 11.03
C ALA A 32 4.65 11.60 9.93
N ILE A 33 5.38 12.48 9.24
CA ILE A 33 6.29 12.08 8.15
C ILE A 33 7.62 11.54 8.71
N ALA A 34 7.93 11.90 9.96
CA ALA A 34 9.10 11.42 10.68
C ALA A 34 8.88 11.49 12.20
N ARG A 35 9.69 10.74 12.96
CA ARG A 35 9.78 10.71 14.44
C ARG A 35 9.84 12.08 15.14
N LYS A 36 10.05 13.18 14.42
CA LYS A 36 10.15 14.56 14.94
C LYS A 36 9.03 15.50 14.51
N THR A 37 8.08 15.09 13.67
CA THR A 37 6.98 15.96 13.25
C THR A 37 6.09 16.26 14.47
N ARG A 38 6.09 17.51 14.95
CA ARG A 38 5.21 17.94 16.04
C ARG A 38 3.86 18.30 15.44
N LEU A 39 2.89 17.41 15.59
CA LEU A 39 1.49 17.74 15.29
C LEU A 39 0.94 18.59 16.45
N ASN A 40 0.52 19.82 16.17
CA ASN A 40 -0.11 20.69 17.16
C ASN A 40 -1.50 20.15 17.51
N ASN A 41 -1.77 19.98 18.81
CA ASN A 41 -2.96 19.36 19.44
C ASN A 41 -4.31 20.08 19.18
N HIS A 42 -4.66 20.48 17.96
CA HIS A 42 -5.86 21.31 17.74
C HIS A 42 -6.84 20.92 16.63
N TYR A 43 -6.69 19.79 15.94
CA TYR A 43 -7.60 19.46 14.84
C TYR A 43 -7.97 17.97 14.75
N GLY A 44 -9.27 17.70 14.81
CA GLY A 44 -9.91 16.55 14.15
C GLY A 44 -9.78 15.16 14.80
N LEU A 45 -10.39 14.17 14.15
CA LEU A 45 -10.40 12.73 14.47
C LEU A 45 -8.99 12.09 14.50
N ASP A 46 -7.93 12.90 14.38
CA ASP A 46 -6.52 12.58 14.30
C ASP A 46 -5.80 12.65 15.67
N TYR A 47 -6.52 12.50 16.79
CA TYR A 47 -5.96 12.60 18.16
C TYR A 47 -5.06 11.41 18.57
N TYR A 48 -4.54 10.67 17.61
CA TYR A 48 -3.76 9.48 17.88
C TYR A 48 -2.38 9.66 17.25
N PRO A 49 -1.41 10.29 17.96
CA PRO A 49 -0.01 10.34 17.58
C PRO A 49 0.57 8.94 17.78
N LEU A 50 0.12 8.00 16.96
CA LEU A 50 0.47 6.62 17.07
C LEU A 50 1.60 6.36 16.09
N TRP A 51 2.83 6.59 16.59
CA TRP A 51 4.06 5.90 16.19
C TRP A 51 3.96 5.21 14.83
N ASP A 52 4.29 5.97 13.79
CA ASP A 52 4.55 5.66 12.38
C ASP A 52 3.67 4.61 11.63
N TRP A 53 3.47 3.39 12.14
CA TRP A 53 2.70 2.32 11.51
C TRP A 53 1.19 2.38 11.82
N GLN A 54 0.84 2.83 13.01
CA GLN A 54 -0.57 2.98 13.42
C GLN A 54 -1.23 4.15 12.68
N SER A 55 -0.47 5.19 12.31
CA SER A 55 -0.93 6.31 11.48
C SER A 55 -1.50 5.81 10.13
N ALA A 56 -0.80 4.90 9.45
CA ALA A 56 -1.28 4.33 8.19
C ALA A 56 -2.57 3.53 8.35
N GLN A 57 -2.67 2.75 9.43
CA GLN A 57 -3.87 1.97 9.75
C GLN A 57 -5.06 2.86 10.09
N VAL A 58 -4.85 3.96 10.83
CA VAL A 58 -5.90 4.93 11.18
C VAL A 58 -6.40 5.67 9.94
N LEU A 59 -5.49 6.10 9.05
CA LEU A 59 -5.85 6.74 7.79
C LEU A 59 -6.72 5.81 6.93
N TRP A 60 -6.29 4.56 6.77
CA TRP A 60 -7.07 3.54 6.07
C TRP A 60 -8.42 3.27 6.75
N LEU A 61 -8.47 3.08 8.07
CA LEU A 61 -9.71 2.81 8.81
C LEU A 61 -10.72 3.95 8.67
N ASN A 62 -10.26 5.20 8.74
CA ASN A 62 -11.11 6.37 8.56
C ASN A 62 -11.75 6.36 7.17
N VAL A 63 -10.95 6.15 6.12
CA VAL A 63 -11.46 6.06 4.74
C VAL A 63 -12.40 4.86 4.59
N ALA A 64 -12.01 3.68 5.05
CA ALA A 64 -12.79 2.45 4.92
C ALA A 64 -14.15 2.53 5.62
N VAL A 65 -14.25 3.23 6.76
CA VAL A 65 -15.50 3.37 7.53
C VAL A 65 -16.37 4.54 7.06
N SER A 66 -15.75 5.67 6.66
CA SER A 66 -16.49 6.92 6.40
C SER A 66 -16.68 7.25 4.92
N ALA A 67 -15.87 6.71 4.01
CA ALA A 67 -15.95 7.05 2.60
C ALA A 67 -17.25 6.54 1.95
N ALA A 68 -17.78 7.30 1.00
CA ALA A 68 -19.04 6.95 0.32
C ALA A 68 -18.87 5.78 -0.69
N ASP A 69 -17.65 5.51 -1.16
CA ASP A 69 -17.30 4.43 -2.10
C ASP A 69 -16.91 3.12 -1.39
N GLN A 70 -17.76 2.70 -0.46
CA GLN A 70 -17.59 1.50 0.35
C GLN A 70 -17.24 0.21 -0.44
N LEU A 71 -17.80 0.04 -1.63
CA LEU A 71 -17.51 -1.14 -2.46
C LEU A 71 -16.04 -1.14 -2.93
N ARG A 72 -15.52 0.02 -3.36
CA ARG A 72 -14.14 0.17 -3.84
C ARG A 72 -13.17 -0.19 -2.72
N GLN A 73 -13.41 0.35 -1.53
CA GLN A 73 -12.55 0.12 -0.36
C GLN A 73 -12.56 -1.35 0.08
N ARG A 74 -13.71 -2.03 0.03
CA ARG A 74 -13.79 -3.47 0.35
C ARG A 74 -13.04 -4.33 -0.66
N VAL A 75 -13.15 -4.03 -1.95
CA VAL A 75 -12.41 -4.77 -2.98
C VAL A 75 -10.92 -4.49 -2.87
N ALA A 76 -10.54 -3.24 -2.65
CA ALA A 76 -9.14 -2.85 -2.43
C ALA A 76 -8.53 -3.59 -1.22
N TRP A 77 -9.28 -3.69 -0.12
CA TRP A 77 -8.88 -4.47 1.05
C TRP A 77 -8.65 -5.94 0.72
N VAL A 78 -9.58 -6.60 0.03
CA VAL A 78 -9.41 -8.01 -0.40
C VAL A 78 -8.17 -8.17 -1.29
N LEU A 79 -7.91 -7.26 -2.21
CA LEU A 79 -6.72 -7.31 -3.06
C LEU A 79 -5.42 -7.12 -2.25
N SER A 80 -5.44 -6.30 -1.20
CA SER A 80 -4.29 -6.13 -0.30
C SER A 80 -3.99 -7.37 0.54
N GLU A 81 -5.01 -8.17 0.87
CA GLU A 81 -4.87 -9.47 1.55
C GLU A 81 -4.42 -10.60 0.59
N ILE A 82 -4.60 -10.43 -0.72
CA ILE A 82 -4.07 -11.36 -1.72
C ILE A 82 -2.60 -11.01 -2.02
N LEU A 83 -2.29 -9.75 -2.28
CA LEU A 83 -0.95 -9.26 -2.62
C LEU A 83 -0.28 -8.63 -1.40
N VAL A 84 -0.08 -9.47 -0.38
CA VAL A 84 0.39 -9.08 0.94
C VAL A 84 1.84 -8.61 0.92
N ILE A 85 2.14 -7.60 1.73
CA ILE A 85 3.49 -7.16 2.09
C ILE A 85 3.65 -7.19 3.62
N SER A 86 4.88 -7.42 4.10
CA SER A 86 5.19 -7.43 5.54
C SER A 86 6.06 -6.25 5.94
N THR A 87 5.81 -5.74 7.15
CA THR A 87 6.65 -4.71 7.80
C THR A 87 8.06 -5.21 8.10
N ALA A 88 8.26 -6.52 8.30
CA ALA A 88 9.57 -7.10 8.58
C ALA A 88 10.49 -7.13 7.34
N GLY A 89 9.94 -7.04 6.13
CA GLY A 89 10.69 -7.09 4.87
C GLY A 89 10.88 -5.72 4.20
N VAL A 90 10.43 -4.63 4.83
CA VAL A 90 10.48 -3.29 4.25
C VAL A 90 11.08 -2.30 5.27
N GLU A 91 12.19 -1.66 4.92
CA GLU A 91 12.90 -0.68 5.78
C GLU A 91 12.22 0.71 5.77
N LEU A 92 10.89 0.75 5.71
CA LEU A 92 10.07 1.98 5.66
C LEU A 92 8.90 1.92 6.66
N PHE A 93 9.10 1.19 7.76
CA PHE A 93 8.10 1.05 8.83
C PHE A 93 7.74 2.40 9.48
N ASP A 94 8.67 3.36 9.44
CA ASP A 94 8.51 4.69 10.03
C ASP A 94 7.81 5.72 9.11
N HIS A 95 7.40 5.33 7.90
CA HIS A 95 6.85 6.27 6.90
C HIS A 95 5.44 5.87 6.50
N THR A 96 4.44 6.74 6.68
CA THR A 96 3.04 6.45 6.30
C THR A 96 2.81 6.45 4.79
N GLU A 97 3.47 7.36 4.05
CA GLU A 97 3.22 7.59 2.62
C GLU A 97 3.46 6.36 1.73
N PRO A 98 4.56 5.59 1.89
CA PRO A 98 4.79 4.39 1.08
C PRO A 98 3.73 3.31 1.27
N TRP A 99 3.16 3.18 2.48
CA TRP A 99 2.06 2.24 2.75
C TRP A 99 0.75 2.70 2.13
N ALA A 100 0.43 3.99 2.24
CA ALA A 100 -0.74 4.58 1.60
C ALA A 100 -0.67 4.43 0.07
N THR A 101 0.48 4.79 -0.52
CA THR A 101 0.73 4.65 -1.97
C THR A 101 0.60 3.21 -2.46
N TYR A 102 1.02 2.22 -1.65
CA TYR A 102 0.84 0.81 -1.99
C TYR A 102 -0.63 0.40 -1.97
N TYR A 103 -1.38 0.85 -0.96
CA TYR A 103 -2.81 0.57 -0.87
C TYR A 103 -3.60 1.23 -2.01
N ASP A 104 -3.21 2.44 -2.43
CA ASP A 104 -3.81 3.16 -3.55
C ASP A 104 -3.77 2.38 -4.86
N ILE A 105 -2.80 1.46 -5.04
CA ILE A 105 -2.76 0.51 -6.17
C ILE A 105 -4.06 -0.25 -6.28
N PHE A 106 -4.58 -0.73 -5.15
CA PHE A 106 -5.79 -1.53 -5.10
C PHE A 106 -7.06 -0.68 -5.18
N VAL A 107 -7.06 0.52 -4.61
CA VAL A 107 -8.22 1.43 -4.65
C VAL A 107 -8.54 1.85 -6.09
N ARG A 108 -7.53 2.28 -6.84
CA ARG A 108 -7.73 2.70 -8.25
C ARG A 108 -8.00 1.53 -9.19
N ASN A 109 -7.45 0.34 -8.91
CA ASN A 109 -7.70 -0.86 -9.71
C ASN A 109 -8.84 -1.76 -9.19
N ALA A 110 -9.61 -1.31 -8.18
CA ALA A 110 -10.65 -2.13 -7.54
C ALA A 110 -11.68 -2.72 -8.52
N PHE A 111 -11.99 -1.99 -9.60
CA PHE A 111 -12.92 -2.45 -10.65
C PHE A 111 -12.20 -2.80 -11.96
N GLY A 112 -10.87 -2.90 -11.92
CA GLY A 112 -10.03 -3.14 -13.08
C GLY A 112 -9.72 -4.62 -13.32
N ASN A 113 -8.65 -4.88 -14.08
CA ASN A 113 -8.16 -6.22 -14.36
C ASN A 113 -7.02 -6.60 -13.39
N TYR A 114 -7.02 -7.83 -12.90
CA TYR A 114 -5.95 -8.36 -12.05
C TYR A 114 -4.55 -8.25 -12.68
N ARG A 115 -4.44 -8.33 -14.01
CA ARG A 115 -3.19 -8.10 -14.75
C ARG A 115 -2.61 -6.70 -14.50
N ASP A 116 -3.47 -5.69 -14.41
CA ASP A 116 -3.03 -4.32 -14.18
C ASP A 116 -2.61 -4.15 -12.72
N VAL A 117 -3.36 -4.71 -11.77
CA VAL A 117 -2.95 -4.80 -10.36
C VAL A 117 -1.56 -5.44 -10.23
N LEU A 118 -1.36 -6.62 -10.84
CA LEU A 118 -0.07 -7.32 -10.81
C LEU A 118 1.06 -6.50 -11.40
N ARG A 119 0.82 -5.83 -12.54
CA ARG A 119 1.84 -4.97 -13.16
C ARG A 119 2.30 -3.89 -12.19
N GLU A 120 1.36 -3.27 -11.49
CA GLU A 120 1.67 -2.12 -10.65
C GLU A 120 2.29 -2.51 -9.31
N VAL A 121 1.83 -3.63 -8.74
CA VAL A 121 2.50 -4.25 -7.60
C VAL A 121 3.92 -4.68 -7.96
N THR A 122 4.16 -5.23 -9.17
CA THR A 122 5.50 -5.61 -9.64
C THR A 122 6.47 -4.43 -9.62
N TYR A 123 6.03 -3.25 -10.03
CA TYR A 123 6.86 -2.05 -10.06
C TYR A 123 6.86 -1.23 -8.76
N SER A 124 6.13 -1.67 -7.74
CA SER A 124 6.15 -1.03 -6.43
C SER A 124 7.48 -1.27 -5.70
N SER A 125 8.07 -0.22 -5.16
CA SER A 125 9.27 -0.31 -4.32
C SER A 125 9.01 -1.12 -3.04
N MET A 126 7.78 -1.10 -2.51
CA MET A 126 7.40 -1.84 -1.31
C MET A 126 7.47 -3.36 -1.56
N MET A 127 6.88 -3.82 -2.66
CA MET A 127 6.92 -5.23 -3.04
C MET A 127 8.33 -5.67 -3.44
N GLY A 128 9.06 -4.80 -4.14
CA GLY A 128 10.47 -5.01 -4.50
C GLY A 128 11.39 -5.21 -3.29
N GLN A 129 11.17 -4.49 -2.19
CA GLN A 129 11.91 -4.69 -0.95
C GLN A 129 11.45 -5.97 -0.25
N PHE A 130 10.13 -6.17 -0.15
CA PHE A 130 9.56 -7.33 0.55
C PHE A 130 10.04 -8.67 -0.01
N LEU A 131 10.10 -8.80 -1.34
CA LEU A 131 10.57 -10.02 -2.02
C LEU A 131 11.97 -9.84 -2.65
N THR A 132 12.75 -8.90 -2.11
CA THR A 132 14.19 -8.71 -2.36
C THR A 132 14.64 -8.48 -3.82
N TYR A 133 13.71 -8.30 -4.76
CA TYR A 133 14.01 -8.09 -6.18
C TYR A 133 14.24 -6.63 -6.58
N HIS A 134 14.13 -5.66 -5.67
CA HIS A 134 14.29 -4.23 -5.97
C HIS A 134 15.65 -3.87 -6.62
N ARG A 135 16.71 -4.63 -6.32
CA ARG A 135 18.05 -4.45 -6.90
C ARG A 135 18.46 -5.63 -7.79
N ASN A 136 17.49 -6.36 -8.33
CA ASN A 136 17.78 -7.51 -9.16
C ASN A 136 18.50 -7.10 -10.45
N LYS A 137 19.50 -7.88 -10.86
CA LYS A 137 20.35 -7.59 -12.01
C LYS A 137 20.42 -8.80 -12.92
N ALA A 138 20.47 -8.56 -14.23
CA ALA A 138 20.67 -9.62 -15.19
C ALA A 138 22.04 -10.29 -15.00
N TYR A 139 22.12 -11.60 -15.26
CA TYR A 139 23.36 -12.37 -15.17
C TYR A 139 24.51 -11.77 -16.00
N ALA A 140 24.18 -11.14 -17.14
CA ALA A 140 25.15 -10.46 -17.98
C ALA A 140 25.90 -9.33 -17.25
N GLU A 141 25.25 -8.66 -16.29
CA GLU A 141 25.80 -7.54 -15.52
C GLU A 141 26.44 -7.99 -14.20
N SER A 142 25.77 -8.87 -13.44
CA SER A 142 26.20 -9.26 -12.09
C SER A 142 27.02 -10.55 -12.02
N LYS A 143 27.06 -11.35 -13.09
CA LYS A 143 27.59 -12.73 -13.12
C LYS A 143 26.95 -13.65 -12.05
N SER A 144 25.79 -13.28 -11.51
CA SER A 144 24.99 -14.05 -10.57
C SER A 144 23.59 -14.28 -11.14
N TYR A 145 22.96 -15.40 -10.78
CA TYR A 145 21.58 -15.64 -11.17
C TYR A 145 20.65 -14.58 -10.55
N PRO A 146 19.67 -14.05 -11.31
CA PRO A 146 18.69 -13.10 -10.80
C PRO A 146 17.81 -13.71 -9.70
N ASP A 147 17.28 -12.87 -8.83
CA ASP A 147 16.27 -13.27 -7.84
C ASP A 147 14.93 -13.62 -8.53
N GLU A 148 14.45 -14.85 -8.34
CA GLU A 148 13.21 -15.37 -8.92
C GLU A 148 12.07 -15.45 -7.89
N ASN A 149 12.29 -15.00 -6.65
CA ASN A 149 11.35 -15.18 -5.55
C ASN A 149 9.99 -14.57 -5.88
N PHE A 150 9.95 -13.35 -6.43
CA PHE A 150 8.69 -12.70 -6.83
C PHE A 150 7.88 -13.49 -7.85
N ALA A 151 8.54 -14.05 -8.87
CA ALA A 151 7.86 -14.86 -9.89
C ALA A 151 7.27 -16.14 -9.28
N ARG A 152 7.97 -16.73 -8.30
CA ARG A 152 7.50 -17.89 -7.56
C ARG A 152 6.29 -17.56 -6.69
N GLU A 153 6.36 -16.49 -5.92
CA GLU A 153 5.28 -16.13 -4.99
C GLU A 153 4.01 -15.68 -5.72
N ILE A 154 4.12 -15.05 -6.90
CA ILE A 154 2.95 -14.80 -7.74
C ILE A 154 2.25 -16.11 -8.10
N MET A 155 2.99 -17.12 -8.56
CA MET A 155 2.39 -18.39 -9.01
C MET A 155 1.85 -19.23 -7.86
N GLN A 156 2.48 -19.18 -6.69
CA GLN A 156 2.21 -20.12 -5.59
C GLN A 156 1.35 -19.53 -4.48
N LEU A 157 1.56 -18.26 -4.11
CA LEU A 157 0.89 -17.62 -2.98
C LEU A 157 -0.19 -16.63 -3.42
N PHE A 158 0.02 -15.86 -4.48
CA PHE A 158 -0.83 -14.69 -4.77
C PHE A 158 -1.89 -14.88 -5.86
N SER A 159 -1.77 -15.90 -6.71
CA SER A 159 -2.72 -16.10 -7.82
C SER A 159 -3.73 -17.21 -7.52
N ILE A 160 -3.23 -18.41 -7.32
CA ILE A 160 -3.99 -19.64 -7.13
C ILE A 160 -3.05 -20.56 -6.35
N GLY A 161 -3.50 -21.06 -5.20
CA GLY A 161 -2.73 -22.03 -4.42
C GLY A 161 -2.26 -23.20 -5.28
N LEU A 162 -1.27 -23.95 -4.77
CA LEU A 162 -0.65 -25.10 -5.43
C LEU A 162 -1.69 -26.05 -6.06
N TRP A 163 -2.03 -25.86 -7.33
CA TRP A 163 -2.59 -26.92 -8.17
C TRP A 163 -1.49 -27.97 -8.28
N GLN A 164 -1.58 -28.99 -7.45
CA GLN A 164 -0.67 -30.13 -7.49
C GLN A 164 -1.24 -31.15 -8.45
N LEU A 165 -0.34 -31.79 -9.18
CA LEU A 165 -0.68 -32.91 -10.01
C LEU A 165 -0.63 -34.17 -9.13
N GLY A 166 -1.69 -34.97 -9.15
CA GLY A 166 -1.66 -36.32 -8.58
C GLY A 166 -0.58 -37.15 -9.25
N ASP A 167 -0.16 -38.21 -8.56
CA ASP A 167 0.70 -39.24 -9.17
C ASP A 167 0.02 -39.85 -10.43
N ASP A 168 -1.29 -39.66 -10.60
CA ASP A 168 -2.11 -40.04 -11.74
C ASP A 168 -2.22 -38.97 -12.85
N GLY A 169 -1.57 -37.81 -12.69
CA GLY A 169 -1.62 -36.74 -13.67
C GLY A 169 -2.89 -35.89 -13.61
N ALA A 170 -3.79 -36.14 -12.65
CA ALA A 170 -5.01 -35.37 -12.48
C ALA A 170 -4.79 -34.16 -11.55
N PRO A 171 -5.45 -33.02 -11.83
CA PRO A 171 -5.34 -31.85 -10.97
C PRO A 171 -6.25 -32.00 -9.73
N PHE A 172 -5.77 -31.63 -8.53
CA PHE A 172 -6.54 -31.63 -7.27
C PHE A 172 -6.43 -30.32 -6.49
#